data_AF-A0A1M4UMB6-F1
#
_entry.id   AF-A0A1M4UMB6-F1
#
_cell.length_a   1.000
_cell.length_b   1.000
_cell.length_c   1.000
_cell.angle_alpha   90.00
_cell.angle_beta   90.00
_cell.angle_gamma   90.00
#
_symmetry.space_group_name_H-M   'P 1'
#
loop_
_entity.id
_entity.type
_entity.pdbx_description
1 polymer ?
#
loop_
_entity_poly.entity_id
_entity_poly.type
_entity_poly.pdbx_seq_one_letter_code
_entity_poly.pdbx_strand_id
1 'polypeptide(L)'
;MIPLHGFLSHFVADHAFSNVYSEKLKSKNNLTTHIVWSIISILAFTFDSLKNPFGIIAFLVLITYHIFIDIYRIKGTTFKKELMYLAIALIINIIFYKAYSVSYISNEFIYYLIGMMLATSFGSFIERTFNIIDSQIKDTAGASERLAIYIFLSKFKIEWVLVAILSGLIYRFFIVKEKSKEWVFSPIYGIVVSSIWILIMKSIF
;
A
#
# COMPACT_ATOMS: atom_id res chain seq x y z
N MET A 1 18.46 -12.11 -2.57
CA MET A 1 17.03 -11.76 -2.48
C MET A 1 16.74 -10.62 -3.45
N ILE A 2 15.53 -10.57 -4.01
CA ILE A 2 15.14 -9.48 -4.91
C ILE A 2 14.71 -8.27 -4.05
N PRO A 3 15.44 -7.14 -4.09
CA PRO A 3 15.00 -5.88 -3.49
C PRO A 3 13.73 -5.40 -4.20
N LEU A 4 12.67 -5.18 -3.43
CA LEU A 4 11.36 -4.75 -3.93
C LEU A 4 11.14 -3.24 -3.79
N HIS A 5 12.21 -2.43 -3.72
CA HIS A 5 12.13 -0.99 -3.50
C HIS A 5 11.27 -0.30 -4.57
N GLY A 6 11.48 -0.59 -5.85
CA GLY A 6 10.69 -0.03 -6.94
C GLY A 6 9.20 -0.37 -6.79
N PHE A 7 8.89 -1.64 -6.55
CA PHE A 7 7.51 -2.10 -6.33
C PHE A 7 6.85 -1.43 -5.12
N LEU A 8 7.50 -1.46 -3.95
CA LEU A 8 7.00 -0.80 -2.74
C LEU A 8 6.77 0.70 -2.98
N SER A 9 7.71 1.35 -3.65
CA SER A 9 7.66 2.79 -3.88
C SER A 9 6.46 3.20 -4.74
N HIS A 10 6.16 2.40 -5.77
CA HIS A 10 4.94 2.56 -6.57
C HIS A 10 3.70 2.27 -5.71
N PHE A 11 3.70 1.17 -4.97
CA PHE A 11 2.56 0.75 -4.15
C PHE A 11 2.19 1.81 -3.09
N VAL A 12 3.19 2.40 -2.42
CA VAL A 12 3.02 3.48 -1.45
C VAL A 12 2.51 4.75 -2.13
N ALA A 13 3.15 5.17 -3.23
CA ALA A 13 2.73 6.35 -3.98
C ALA A 13 1.24 6.25 -4.37
N ASP A 14 0.82 5.06 -4.78
CA ASP A 14 -0.51 4.82 -5.32
C ASP A 14 -1.60 4.72 -4.25
N HIS A 15 -1.34 3.93 -3.19
CA HIS A 15 -2.40 3.56 -2.25
C HIS A 15 -2.24 4.20 -0.86
N ALA A 16 -1.05 4.62 -0.42
CA ALA A 16 -0.86 5.09 0.95
C ALA A 16 -1.50 6.46 1.20
N PHE A 17 -1.36 7.36 0.23
CA PHE A 17 -1.72 8.78 0.37
C PHE A 17 -2.90 9.19 -0.50
N SER A 18 -3.40 8.28 -1.34
CA SER A 18 -4.43 8.56 -2.33
C SER A 18 -5.60 7.58 -2.18
N ASN A 19 -6.78 8.03 -2.60
CA ASN A 19 -7.91 7.15 -2.84
C ASN A 19 -8.17 7.15 -4.34
N VAL A 20 -7.78 6.09 -5.02
CA VAL A 20 -7.89 5.93 -6.48
C VAL A 20 -9.32 6.03 -7.02
N TYR A 21 -10.34 5.86 -6.17
CA TYR A 21 -11.75 6.05 -6.51
C TYR A 21 -12.28 7.46 -6.22
N SER A 22 -11.48 8.32 -5.60
CA SER A 22 -11.89 9.68 -5.24
C SER A 22 -12.09 10.55 -6.47
N GLU A 23 -13.24 11.21 -6.56
CA GLU A 23 -13.48 12.16 -7.65
C GLU A 23 -12.53 13.36 -7.61
N LYS A 24 -11.96 13.64 -6.44
CA LYS A 24 -10.97 14.70 -6.27
C LYS A 24 -9.76 14.51 -7.18
N LEU A 25 -9.35 13.27 -7.47
CA LEU A 25 -8.22 12.97 -8.36
C LEU A 25 -8.49 13.36 -9.82
N LYS A 26 -9.76 13.52 -10.23
CA LYS A 26 -10.10 13.99 -11.58
C LYS A 26 -9.82 15.48 -11.77
N SER A 27 -9.69 16.25 -10.69
CA SER A 27 -9.37 17.67 -10.76
C SER A 27 -7.88 17.87 -11.07
N LYS A 28 -7.58 18.78 -12.01
CA LYS A 28 -6.20 19.04 -12.46
C LYS A 28 -5.25 19.39 -11.31
N ASN A 29 -5.67 20.24 -10.38
CA ASN A 29 -4.81 20.67 -9.26
C ASN A 29 -4.50 19.53 -8.29
N ASN A 30 -5.49 18.69 -7.99
CA ASN A 30 -5.29 17.54 -7.12
C ASN A 30 -4.44 16.46 -7.80
N LEU A 31 -4.63 16.24 -9.10
CA LEU A 31 -3.82 15.32 -9.88
C LEU A 31 -2.35 15.77 -9.90
N THR A 32 -2.07 17.04 -10.18
CA THR A 32 -0.70 17.57 -10.16
C THR A 32 -0.08 17.41 -8.77
N THR A 33 -0.84 17.71 -7.72
CA THR A 33 -0.39 17.53 -6.33
C THR A 33 -0.09 16.06 -6.05
N HIS A 34 -0.94 15.14 -6.50
CA HIS A 34 -0.72 13.71 -6.37
C HIS A 34 0.55 13.25 -7.11
N ILE A 35 0.74 13.65 -8.36
CA ILE A 35 1.92 13.32 -9.15
C ILE A 35 3.21 13.79 -8.45
N VAL A 36 3.23 15.01 -7.93
CA VAL A 36 4.40 15.53 -7.18
C VAL A 36 4.66 14.69 -5.93
N TRP A 37 3.61 14.35 -5.17
CA TRP A 37 3.75 13.46 -4.01
C TRP A 37 4.22 12.05 -4.38
N SER A 38 3.74 11.50 -5.49
CA SER A 38 4.15 10.20 -5.99
C SER A 38 5.63 10.18 -6.38
N ILE A 39 6.11 11.23 -7.06
CA ILE A 39 7.54 11.38 -7.39
C ILE A 39 8.40 11.43 -6.13
N ILE A 40 8.00 12.23 -5.12
CA ILE A 40 8.72 12.33 -3.84
C ILE A 40 8.72 10.98 -3.11
N SER A 41 7.58 10.29 -3.10
CA SER A 41 7.45 8.98 -2.46
C SER A 41 8.33 7.93 -3.15
N ILE A 42 8.33 7.90 -4.49
CA ILE A 42 9.20 7.01 -5.27
C ILE A 42 10.67 7.30 -4.94
N LEU A 43 11.05 8.58 -4.98
CA LEU A 43 12.40 9.01 -4.66
C LEU A 43 12.84 8.58 -3.26
N ALA A 44 11.97 8.70 -2.24
CA ALA A 44 12.31 8.32 -0.87
C ALA A 44 12.75 6.86 -0.75
N PHE A 45 12.12 5.95 -1.49
CA PHE A 45 12.46 4.52 -1.46
C PHE A 45 13.58 4.12 -2.44
N THR A 46 13.88 4.94 -3.45
CA THR A 46 14.85 4.60 -4.51
C THR A 46 16.02 5.57 -4.61
N PHE A 47 16.21 6.52 -3.69
CA PHE A 47 17.18 7.61 -3.79
C PHE A 47 18.60 7.14 -4.13
N ASP A 48 19.10 6.10 -3.46
CA ASP A 48 20.44 5.58 -3.67
C ASP A 48 20.69 5.05 -5.09
N SER A 49 19.65 4.59 -5.78
CA SER A 49 19.77 4.09 -7.15
C SER A 49 20.24 5.18 -8.12
N LEU A 50 20.02 6.46 -7.80
CA LEU A 50 20.45 7.59 -8.63
C LEU A 50 21.97 7.79 -8.69
N LYS A 51 22.74 7.08 -7.86
CA LYS A 51 24.22 7.12 -7.86
C LYS A 51 24.84 6.48 -9.09
N ASN A 52 24.08 5.71 -9.88
CA ASN A 52 24.59 5.05 -11.07
C ASN A 52 23.62 5.18 -12.26
N PRO A 53 24.11 5.12 -13.52
CA PRO A 53 23.27 5.29 -14.71
C PRO A 53 22.13 4.27 -14.81
N PHE A 54 22.36 3.02 -14.40
CA PHE A 54 21.34 1.97 -14.46
C PHE A 54 20.16 2.25 -13.51
N GLY A 55 20.43 2.76 -12.31
CA GLY A 55 19.40 3.15 -11.36
C GLY A 55 18.70 4.46 -11.72
N ILE A 56 19.38 5.40 -12.39
CA ILE A 56 18.70 6.55 -13.02
C ILE A 56 17.69 6.08 -14.06
N ILE A 57 18.05 5.12 -14.92
CA ILE A 57 17.12 4.54 -15.90
C ILE A 57 15.95 3.85 -15.18
N ALA A 58 16.21 3.03 -14.17
CA ALA A 58 15.17 2.35 -13.38
C ALA A 58 14.17 3.35 -12.78
N PHE A 59 14.68 4.44 -12.19
CA PHE A 59 13.87 5.51 -11.61
C PHE A 59 13.02 6.23 -12.66
N LEU A 60 13.61 6.63 -13.79
CA LEU A 60 12.88 7.32 -14.85
C LEU A 60 11.78 6.44 -15.46
N VAL A 61 12.05 5.15 -15.67
CA VAL A 61 11.03 4.20 -16.14
C VAL A 61 9.88 4.11 -15.15
N LEU A 62 10.19 3.96 -13.86
CA LEU A 62 9.18 3.81 -12.81
C LEU A 62 8.32 5.06 -12.64
N ILE A 63 8.92 6.25 -12.65
CA ILE A 63 8.19 7.52 -12.59
C ILE A 63 7.34 7.73 -13.82
N THR A 64 7.90 7.55 -15.01
CA THR A 64 7.15 7.72 -16.27
C THR A 64 5.94 6.80 -16.30
N TYR A 65 6.13 5.56 -15.86
CA TYR A 65 5.07 4.58 -15.71
C TYR A 65 3.99 5.02 -14.70
N HIS A 66 4.37 5.47 -13.50
CA HIS A 66 3.41 5.90 -12.48
C HIS A 66 2.62 7.15 -12.92
N ILE A 67 3.30 8.15 -13.48
CA ILE A 67 2.64 9.36 -14.02
C ILE A 67 1.65 8.99 -15.14
N PHE A 68 2.04 8.07 -16.02
CA PHE A 68 1.13 7.60 -17.07
C PHE A 68 -0.14 6.97 -16.49
N ILE A 69 -0.02 6.19 -15.42
CA ILE A 69 -1.18 5.62 -14.72
C ILE A 69 -2.05 6.72 -14.13
N ASP A 70 -1.46 7.68 -13.42
CA ASP A 70 -2.21 8.78 -12.80
C ASP A 70 -3.05 9.55 -13.83
N ILE A 71 -2.45 9.86 -14.99
CA ILE A 71 -3.15 10.53 -16.09
C ILE A 71 -4.24 9.63 -16.67
N TYR A 72 -3.95 8.34 -16.88
CA TYR A 72 -4.91 7.40 -17.42
C TYR A 72 -6.10 7.17 -16.47
N ARG A 73 -5.85 7.19 -15.16
CA ARG A 73 -6.83 6.98 -14.09
C ARG A 73 -7.92 8.05 -14.04
N ILE A 74 -7.68 9.24 -14.59
CA ILE A 74 -8.72 10.29 -14.73
C ILE A 74 -9.97 9.75 -15.46
N LYS A 75 -9.79 8.81 -16.39
CA LYS A 75 -10.87 8.15 -17.15
C LYS A 75 -11.64 7.11 -16.32
N GLY A 76 -11.28 6.92 -15.06
CA GLY A 76 -11.82 5.91 -14.16
C GLY A 76 -10.98 4.64 -14.13
N THR A 77 -11.00 3.99 -12.97
CA THR A 77 -10.29 2.75 -12.69
C THR A 77 -11.20 1.64 -12.21
N THR A 78 -10.71 0.41 -12.24
CA THR A 78 -11.39 -0.79 -11.75
C THR A 78 -10.41 -1.63 -10.96
N PHE A 79 -10.92 -2.55 -10.15
CA PHE A 79 -10.08 -3.47 -9.40
C PHE A 79 -9.04 -4.20 -10.27
N LYS A 80 -9.47 -4.68 -11.44
CA LYS A 80 -8.59 -5.38 -12.39
C LYS A 80 -7.48 -4.48 -12.92
N LYS A 81 -7.77 -3.21 -13.18
CA LYS A 81 -6.77 -2.23 -13.65
C LYS A 81 -5.72 -1.95 -12.58
N GLU A 82 -6.15 -1.72 -11.34
CA GLU A 82 -5.23 -1.47 -10.22
C GLU A 82 -4.33 -2.68 -9.94
N LEU A 83 -4.88 -3.90 -9.97
CA LEU A 83 -4.06 -5.11 -9.88
C LEU A 83 -3.06 -5.24 -11.04
N MET A 84 -3.48 -4.89 -12.26
CA MET A 84 -2.60 -4.87 -13.42
C MET A 84 -1.48 -3.82 -13.24
N TYR A 85 -1.77 -2.66 -12.65
CA TYR A 85 -0.76 -1.64 -12.37
C TYR A 85 0.26 -2.14 -11.36
N LEU A 86 -0.19 -2.71 -10.25
CA LEU A 86 0.70 -3.33 -9.27
C LEU A 86 1.55 -4.47 -9.89
N ALA A 87 0.96 -5.29 -10.77
CA ALA A 87 1.67 -6.37 -11.44
C ALA A 87 2.77 -5.85 -12.40
N ILE A 88 2.47 -4.81 -13.19
CA ILE A 88 3.47 -4.21 -14.08
C ILE A 88 4.56 -3.51 -13.25
N ALA A 89 4.22 -2.81 -12.16
CA ALA A 89 5.21 -2.25 -11.25
C ALA A 89 6.14 -3.31 -10.66
N LEU A 90 5.61 -4.49 -10.32
CA LEU A 90 6.41 -5.63 -9.88
C LEU A 90 7.34 -6.14 -10.98
N ILE A 91 6.86 -6.25 -12.22
CA ILE A 91 7.69 -6.64 -13.38
C ILE A 91 8.81 -5.63 -13.62
N ILE A 92 8.52 -4.33 -13.60
CA ILE A 92 9.52 -3.26 -13.70
C ILE A 92 10.57 -3.44 -12.60
N ASN A 93 10.13 -3.65 -11.35
CA ASN A 93 11.06 -3.88 -10.25
C ASN A 93 11.94 -5.12 -10.48
N ILE A 94 11.38 -6.23 -10.97
CA ILE A 94 12.15 -7.46 -11.26
C ILE A 94 13.16 -7.22 -12.39
N ILE A 95 12.84 -6.42 -13.41
CA ILE A 95 13.80 -6.08 -14.47
C ILE A 95 14.97 -5.25 -13.90
N PHE A 96 14.67 -4.31 -13.01
CA PHE A 96 15.64 -3.35 -12.48
C PHE A 96 16.18 -3.68 -11.09
N TYR A 97 15.93 -4.88 -10.54
CA TYR A 97 16.23 -5.17 -9.13
C TYR A 97 17.69 -4.89 -8.74
N LYS A 98 18.64 -5.12 -9.66
CA LYS A 98 20.07 -4.87 -9.41
C LYS A 98 20.35 -3.40 -9.09
N ALA A 99 19.56 -2.46 -9.62
CA ALA A 99 19.67 -1.03 -9.33
C ALA A 99 19.41 -0.70 -7.84
N TYR A 100 18.67 -1.56 -7.14
CA TYR A 100 18.27 -1.37 -5.75
C TYR A 100 19.10 -2.22 -4.76
N SER A 101 20.11 -2.95 -5.26
CA SER A 101 20.90 -3.88 -4.44
C SER A 101 21.76 -3.21 -3.37
N VAL A 102 22.14 -1.95 -3.58
CA VAL A 102 22.95 -1.14 -2.65
C VAL A 102 22.11 0.03 -2.13
N SER A 103 21.02 -0.29 -1.44
CA SER A 103 20.12 0.69 -0.84
C SER A 103 20.35 0.82 0.66
N TYR A 104 20.20 2.03 1.20
CA TYR A 104 20.19 2.32 2.64
C TYR A 104 19.02 1.63 3.38
N ILE A 105 17.95 1.29 2.66
CA ILE A 105 16.82 0.56 3.22
C ILE A 105 17.07 -0.94 3.06
N SER A 106 17.14 -1.65 4.18
CA SER A 106 17.31 -3.10 4.17
C SER A 106 16.11 -3.79 3.52
N ASN A 107 16.36 -4.93 2.89
CA ASN A 107 15.31 -5.67 2.22
C ASN A 107 14.27 -6.20 3.21
N GLU A 108 14.68 -6.66 4.38
CA GLU A 108 13.79 -7.10 5.48
C GLU A 108 12.75 -6.01 5.79
N PHE A 109 13.21 -4.75 5.84
CA PHE A 109 12.33 -3.63 6.11
C PHE A 109 11.42 -3.30 4.92
N ILE A 110 11.89 -3.43 3.68
CA ILE A 110 11.05 -3.30 2.48
C ILE A 110 9.91 -4.33 2.49
N TYR A 111 10.20 -5.60 2.74
CA TYR A 111 9.16 -6.64 2.80
C TYR A 111 8.21 -6.40 3.98
N TYR A 112 8.71 -5.91 5.11
CA TYR A 112 7.87 -5.49 6.23
C TYR A 112 6.91 -4.35 5.84
N LEU A 113 7.39 -3.34 5.11
CA LEU A 113 6.55 -2.23 4.64
C LEU A 113 5.52 -2.67 3.59
N ILE A 114 5.86 -3.61 2.71
CA ILE A 114 4.89 -4.19 1.77
C ILE A 114 3.75 -4.87 2.54
N GLY A 115 4.07 -5.67 3.57
CA GLY A 115 3.06 -6.31 4.42
C GLY A 115 2.16 -5.30 5.12
N MET A 116 2.76 -4.21 5.61
CA MET A 116 2.03 -3.10 6.19
C MET A 116 1.06 -2.48 5.18
N MET A 117 1.50 -2.20 3.96
CA MET A 117 0.68 -1.65 2.88
C MET A 117 -0.47 -2.59 2.48
N LEU A 118 -0.20 -3.90 2.40
CA LEU A 118 -1.19 -4.93 2.12
C LEU A 118 -2.29 -4.96 3.19
N ALA A 119 -1.92 -4.94 4.47
CA ALA A 119 -2.88 -4.96 5.56
C ALA A 119 -3.70 -3.66 5.66
N THR A 120 -3.11 -2.51 5.33
CA THR A 120 -3.69 -1.19 5.63
C THR A 120 -4.40 -0.59 4.41
N SER A 121 -3.70 0.23 3.64
CA SER A 121 -4.22 1.02 2.54
C SER A 121 -4.77 0.17 1.40
N PHE A 122 -4.14 -0.96 1.12
CA PHE A 122 -4.68 -1.92 0.15
C PHE A 122 -5.95 -2.59 0.67
N GLY A 123 -6.03 -2.87 1.98
CA GLY A 123 -7.28 -3.27 2.62
C GLY A 123 -8.40 -2.25 2.44
N SER A 124 -8.12 -0.96 2.66
CA SER A 124 -9.11 0.11 2.42
C SER A 124 -9.53 0.19 0.95
N PHE A 125 -8.59 -0.06 0.02
CA PHE A 125 -8.91 -0.15 -1.41
C PHE A 125 -9.87 -1.30 -1.71
N ILE A 126 -9.59 -2.50 -1.18
CA ILE A 126 -10.46 -3.69 -1.29
C ILE A 126 -11.85 -3.40 -0.72
N GLU A 127 -11.93 -2.81 0.47
CA GLU A 127 -13.22 -2.48 1.11
C GLU A 127 -14.06 -1.52 0.26
N ARG A 128 -13.45 -0.52 -0.38
CA ARG A 128 -14.14 0.36 -1.34
C ARG A 128 -14.58 -0.37 -2.58
N THR A 129 -13.71 -1.20 -3.16
CA THR A 129 -14.01 -1.99 -4.37
C THR A 129 -15.26 -2.86 -4.17
N PHE A 130 -15.44 -3.46 -2.99
CA PHE A 130 -16.54 -4.36 -2.69
C PHE A 130 -17.71 -3.70 -1.95
N ASN A 131 -17.78 -2.36 -1.94
CA ASN A 131 -18.84 -1.58 -1.28
C ASN A 131 -19.03 -1.95 0.20
N ILE A 132 -17.94 -2.23 0.90
CA ILE A 132 -17.91 -2.45 2.36
C ILE A 132 -17.87 -1.10 3.07
N ILE A 133 -17.14 -0.15 2.51
CA ILE A 133 -17.13 1.27 2.88
C ILE A 133 -17.43 2.13 1.66
N ASP A 134 -17.90 3.36 1.90
CA ASP A 134 -18.15 4.32 0.83
C ASP A 134 -16.85 4.65 0.05
N SER A 135 -16.96 4.69 -1.27
CA SER A 135 -15.84 4.91 -2.19
C SER A 135 -15.10 6.23 -1.98
N GLN A 136 -15.73 7.25 -1.37
CA GLN A 136 -15.17 8.58 -1.15
C GLN A 136 -14.67 8.79 0.29
N ILE A 137 -15.08 7.95 1.25
CA ILE A 137 -14.74 8.11 2.65
C ILE A 137 -13.30 7.66 2.94
N LYS A 138 -12.64 8.39 3.84
CA LYS A 138 -11.35 8.00 4.41
C LYS A 138 -11.56 6.92 5.46
N ASP A 139 -10.87 5.81 5.28
CA ASP A 139 -10.83 4.71 6.25
C ASP A 139 -9.61 4.87 7.15
N THR A 140 -9.75 5.70 8.19
CA THR A 140 -8.69 5.92 9.17
C THR A 140 -8.72 4.85 10.26
N ALA A 141 -9.92 4.48 10.72
CA ALA A 141 -10.10 3.56 11.84
C ALA A 141 -9.78 2.11 11.46
N GLY A 142 -10.33 1.61 10.35
CA GLY A 142 -10.03 0.26 9.85
C GLY A 142 -8.57 0.12 9.45
N ALA A 143 -7.99 1.10 8.76
CA ALA A 143 -6.56 1.10 8.46
C ALA A 143 -5.69 1.03 9.73
N SER A 144 -6.02 1.79 10.77
CA SER A 144 -5.27 1.78 12.05
C SER A 144 -5.41 0.45 12.80
N GLU A 145 -6.61 -0.13 12.82
CA GLU A 145 -6.87 -1.46 13.39
C GLU A 145 -6.05 -2.54 12.67
N ARG A 146 -6.10 -2.58 11.33
CA ARG A 146 -5.34 -3.55 10.54
C ARG A 146 -3.83 -3.35 10.65
N LEU A 147 -3.37 -2.11 10.78
CA LEU A 147 -1.97 -1.80 11.06
C LEU A 147 -1.54 -2.41 12.40
N ALA A 148 -2.30 -2.19 13.46
CA ALA A 148 -2.00 -2.74 14.78
C ALA A 148 -1.99 -4.27 14.76
N ILE A 149 -2.97 -4.90 14.09
CA ILE A 149 -2.99 -6.35 13.87
C ILE A 149 -1.72 -6.83 13.18
N TYR A 150 -1.32 -6.19 12.08
CA TYR A 150 -0.10 -6.55 11.35
C TYR A 150 1.15 -6.46 12.24
N ILE A 151 1.31 -5.34 12.96
CA ILE A 151 2.46 -5.10 13.85
C ILE A 151 2.53 -6.19 14.92
N PHE A 152 1.45 -6.45 15.65
CA PHE A 152 1.45 -7.44 16.74
C PHE A 152 1.60 -8.86 16.23
N LEU A 153 0.95 -9.20 15.11
CA LEU A 153 1.06 -10.53 14.52
C LEU A 153 2.48 -10.79 13.99
N SER A 154 3.17 -9.77 13.44
CA SER A 154 4.57 -9.88 13.00
C SER A 154 5.53 -10.25 14.13
N LYS A 155 5.14 -9.99 15.38
CA LYS A 155 5.87 -10.36 16.60
C LYS A 155 5.27 -11.56 17.34
N PHE A 156 4.33 -12.27 16.73
CA PHE A 156 3.61 -13.42 17.32
C PHE A 156 2.96 -13.09 18.66
N LYS A 157 2.48 -11.85 18.82
CA LYS A 157 1.82 -11.36 20.03
C LYS A 157 0.30 -11.41 19.87
N ILE A 158 -0.26 -12.62 19.94
CA ILE A 158 -1.68 -12.89 19.67
C ILE A 158 -2.58 -12.14 20.65
N GLU A 159 -2.17 -12.02 21.92
CA GLU A 159 -2.92 -11.29 22.95
C GLU A 159 -3.12 -9.83 22.54
N TRP A 160 -2.08 -9.22 21.97
CA TRP A 160 -2.12 -7.84 21.50
C TRP A 160 -2.93 -7.67 20.21
N VAL A 161 -3.01 -8.71 19.37
CA VAL A 161 -3.94 -8.75 18.23
C VAL A 161 -5.39 -8.71 18.72
N LEU A 162 -5.73 -9.50 19.76
CA LEU A 162 -7.07 -9.48 20.36
C LEU A 162 -7.38 -8.11 20.96
N VAL A 163 -6.43 -7.48 21.65
CA VAL A 163 -6.58 -6.12 22.18
C VAL A 163 -6.85 -5.13 21.04
N ALA A 164 -6.11 -5.19 19.94
CA ALA A 164 -6.33 -4.29 18.80
C ALA A 164 -7.74 -4.43 18.20
N ILE A 165 -8.22 -5.66 18.03
CA ILE A 165 -9.59 -5.93 17.53
C ILE A 165 -10.63 -5.41 18.52
N LEU A 166 -10.48 -5.69 19.82
CA LEU A 166 -11.39 -5.20 20.84
C LEU A 166 -11.41 -3.66 20.89
N SER A 167 -10.26 -3.02 20.82
CA SER A 167 -10.16 -1.55 20.76
C SER A 167 -10.84 -0.99 19.52
N GLY A 168 -10.66 -1.61 18.35
CA GLY A 168 -11.34 -1.22 17.11
C GLY A 168 -12.87 -1.34 17.22
N LEU A 169 -13.36 -2.46 17.78
CA LEU A 169 -14.79 -2.68 18.02
C LEU A 169 -15.37 -1.68 19.03
N ILE A 170 -14.68 -1.42 20.14
CA ILE A 170 -15.08 -0.43 21.15
C ILE A 170 -15.16 0.97 20.52
N TYR A 171 -14.13 1.37 19.77
CA TYR A 171 -14.11 2.65 19.06
C TYR A 171 -15.33 2.79 18.14
N ARG A 172 -15.59 1.78 17.31
CA ARG A 172 -16.73 1.79 16.38
C ARG A 172 -18.06 1.83 17.13
N PHE A 173 -18.19 1.09 18.22
CA PHE A 173 -19.42 1.02 19.01
C PHE A 173 -19.77 2.34 19.70
N PHE A 174 -18.78 2.98 20.35
CA PHE A 174 -19.04 4.19 21.14
C PHE A 174 -18.93 5.49 20.34
N ILE A 175 -18.04 5.56 19.35
CA ILE A 175 -17.74 6.80 18.63
C ILE A 175 -18.43 6.84 17.27
N VAL A 176 -18.28 5.80 16.43
CA VAL A 176 -18.86 5.78 15.07
C VAL A 176 -20.37 5.50 15.09
N LYS A 177 -20.82 4.58 15.96
CA LYS A 177 -22.23 4.21 16.20
C LYS A 177 -22.99 3.62 15.00
N GLU A 178 -22.43 3.63 13.80
CA GLU A 178 -23.00 3.00 12.61
C GLU A 178 -22.57 1.53 12.47
N LYS A 179 -23.56 0.65 12.30
CA LYS A 179 -23.30 -0.76 11.98
C LYS A 179 -22.91 -0.87 10.51
N SER A 180 -21.64 -1.23 10.27
CA SER A 180 -21.09 -1.44 8.93
C SER A 180 -20.54 -2.86 8.80
N LYS A 181 -20.56 -3.40 7.57
CA LYS A 181 -19.87 -4.66 7.22
C LYS A 181 -18.38 -4.60 7.56
N GLU A 182 -17.81 -3.40 7.57
CA GLU A 182 -16.42 -3.11 7.95
C GLU A 182 -16.05 -3.63 9.34
N TRP A 183 -16.98 -3.65 10.30
CA TRP A 183 -16.72 -4.09 11.69
C TRP A 183 -16.21 -5.52 11.77
N VAL A 184 -16.66 -6.37 10.85
CA VAL A 184 -16.28 -7.78 10.78
C VAL A 184 -15.21 -7.98 9.71
N PHE A 185 -15.38 -7.33 8.56
CA PHE A 185 -14.47 -7.51 7.44
C PHE A 185 -13.06 -6.99 7.74
N SER A 186 -12.93 -5.80 8.31
CA SER A 186 -11.63 -5.16 8.58
C SER A 186 -10.72 -6.02 9.45
N PRO A 187 -11.14 -6.51 10.64
CA PRO A 187 -10.27 -7.34 11.48
C PRO A 187 -9.97 -8.69 10.83
N ILE A 188 -10.93 -9.33 10.14
CA ILE A 188 -10.70 -10.60 9.44
C ILE A 188 -9.67 -10.41 8.33
N TYR A 189 -9.83 -9.38 7.50
CA TYR A 189 -8.88 -9.05 6.43
C TYR A 189 -7.49 -8.81 7.02
N GLY A 190 -7.41 -7.99 8.08
CA GLY A 190 -6.17 -7.70 8.79
C GLY A 190 -5.46 -8.96 9.24
N ILE A 191 -6.16 -9.90 9.88
CA ILE A 191 -5.58 -11.18 10.33
C ILE A 191 -5.13 -12.03 9.15
N VAL A 192 -6.01 -12.26 8.17
CA VAL A 192 -5.76 -13.19 7.06
C VAL A 192 -4.58 -12.71 6.20
N VAL A 193 -4.61 -11.45 5.77
CA VAL A 193 -3.56 -10.90 4.91
C VAL A 193 -2.24 -10.78 5.65
N SER A 194 -2.26 -10.33 6.91
CA SER A 194 -1.04 -10.28 7.73
C SER A 194 -0.45 -11.68 7.93
N SER A 195 -1.27 -12.68 8.23
CA SER A 195 -0.81 -14.07 8.41
C SER A 195 -0.15 -14.61 7.16
N ILE A 196 -0.81 -14.48 6.00
CA ILE A 196 -0.29 -14.93 4.72
C ILE A 196 1.06 -14.25 4.43
N TRP A 197 1.14 -12.93 4.60
CA TRP A 197 2.36 -12.19 4.31
C TRP A 197 3.51 -12.55 5.26
N ILE A 198 3.25 -12.69 6.56
CA ILE A 198 4.25 -13.10 7.55
C ILE A 198 4.78 -14.51 7.23
N LEU A 199 3.92 -15.43 6.79
CA LEU A 199 4.34 -16.76 6.34
C LEU A 199 5.25 -16.68 5.10
N ILE A 200 4.91 -15.82 4.12
CA ILE A 200 5.76 -15.56 2.96
C ILE A 200 7.11 -15.00 3.42
N MET A 201 7.13 -14.00 4.29
CA MET A 201 8.38 -13.44 4.82
C MET A 201 9.24 -14.50 5.50
N LYS A 202 8.66 -15.34 6.37
CA LYS A 202 9.38 -16.46 7.02
C LYS A 202 9.91 -17.53 6.08
N SER A 203 9.34 -17.64 4.87
CA SER A 203 9.87 -18.55 3.85
C SER A 203 11.04 -17.95 3.06
N ILE A 204 11.17 -16.62 3.09
CA ILE A 204 12.21 -15.86 2.41
C ILE A 204 13.39 -15.55 3.36
N PHE A 205 13.12 -15.40 4.67
CA PHE A 205 14.06 -15.04 5.75
C PHE A 205 14.05 -16.09 6.86
#